data_AF-A0A524D4C4-F1
#
_entry.id   AF-A0A524D4C4-F1
#
_cell.length_a   1.000
_cell.length_b   1.000
_cell.length_c   1.000
_cell.angle_alpha   90.00
_cell.angle_beta   90.00
_cell.angle_gamma   90.00
#
_symmetry.space_group_name_H-M   'P 1'
#
loop_
_entity.id
_entity.type
_entity.pdbx_description
1 polymer ?
#
loop_
_entity_poly.entity_id
_entity_poly.type
_entity_poly.pdbx_seq_one_letter_code
_entity_poly.pdbx_strand_id
1 'polypeptide(L)'
;MERICDSVRRGDIAAVRESLESFWENKKENPWHRIYTDIEKYWKKEHPDADLSETLLLLRDGVFASLDMQSLSLPVDVGTPELLEMVLAEDTWKAGRRTARNHCASLLGDRIRRGHLNHMEDTALELDGFGYLLDELREARLEQYRKAEPDVKRKYAYLKPLLRSREGRRLLRSLSITEERLEKDSQRFEELMQAYEHALVDMEVDFTSSQVFPDSTRQVTLNGKAVENDSEQEHVRLRTKGKSKGEQERLTEFLDESESAKGGTEGS
;
A
#
# COMPACT_ATOMS: atom_id res chain seq x y z
N MET A 1 -13.92 2.83 -25.88
CA MET A 1 -13.47 3.97 -25.05
C MET A 1 -14.47 4.24 -23.94
N GLU A 2 -15.74 4.53 -24.27
CA GLU A 2 -16.87 4.65 -23.31
C GLU A 2 -16.89 3.50 -22.29
N ARG A 3 -16.73 2.25 -22.75
CA ARG A 3 -16.72 1.06 -21.87
C ARG A 3 -15.74 1.13 -20.68
N ILE A 4 -14.54 1.69 -20.83
CA ILE A 4 -13.56 1.72 -19.74
C ILE A 4 -13.93 2.81 -18.73
N CYS A 5 -14.17 4.04 -19.20
CA CYS A 5 -14.54 5.16 -18.32
C CYS A 5 -15.90 4.90 -17.65
N ASP A 6 -16.86 4.29 -18.35
CA ASP A 6 -18.16 3.91 -17.79
C ASP A 6 -18.05 2.75 -16.80
N SER A 7 -17.12 1.80 -17.01
CA SER A 7 -16.83 0.78 -16.01
C SER A 7 -16.18 1.37 -14.76
N VAL A 8 -15.25 2.32 -14.90
CA VAL A 8 -14.69 3.06 -13.75
C VAL A 8 -15.78 3.84 -13.01
N ARG A 9 -16.65 4.57 -13.72
CA ARG A 9 -17.78 5.30 -13.11
C ARG A 9 -18.75 4.39 -12.35
N ARG A 10 -18.94 3.15 -12.83
CA ARG A 10 -19.78 2.14 -12.18
C ARG A 10 -19.05 1.39 -11.05
N GLY A 11 -17.76 1.64 -10.84
CA GLY A 11 -16.93 0.91 -9.89
C GLY A 11 -16.60 -0.53 -10.32
N ASP A 12 -16.79 -0.86 -11.59
CA ASP A 12 -16.50 -2.19 -12.15
C ASP A 12 -15.02 -2.30 -12.54
N ILE A 13 -14.17 -2.34 -11.53
CA ILE A 13 -12.71 -2.43 -11.68
C ILE A 13 -12.30 -3.78 -12.30
N ALA A 14 -13.06 -4.85 -12.05
CA ALA A 14 -12.81 -6.16 -12.62
C ALA A 14 -12.91 -6.12 -14.16
N ALA A 15 -13.94 -5.48 -14.71
CA ALA A 15 -14.07 -5.31 -16.16
C ALA A 15 -12.97 -4.42 -16.77
N VAL A 16 -12.53 -3.39 -16.05
CA VAL A 16 -11.41 -2.53 -16.50
C VAL A 16 -10.12 -3.34 -16.58
N ARG A 17 -9.85 -4.13 -15.54
CA ARG A 17 -8.71 -5.04 -15.48
C ARG A 17 -8.75 -6.07 -16.59
N GLU A 18 -9.88 -6.77 -16.76
CA GLU A 18 -10.07 -7.76 -17.82
C GLU A 18 -9.80 -7.15 -19.21
N SER A 19 -10.31 -5.94 -19.46
CA SER A 19 -10.05 -5.25 -20.73
C SER A 19 -8.55 -4.97 -20.96
N LEU A 20 -7.80 -4.64 -19.91
CA LEU A 20 -6.35 -4.43 -20.02
C LEU A 20 -5.61 -5.76 -20.17
N GLU A 21 -5.98 -6.80 -19.43
CA GLU A 21 -5.41 -8.15 -19.54
C GLU A 21 -5.58 -8.73 -20.96
N SER A 22 -6.75 -8.53 -21.58
CA SER A 22 -7.05 -8.99 -22.95
C SER A 22 -6.40 -8.13 -24.06
N PHE A 23 -5.60 -7.11 -23.72
CA PHE A 23 -4.83 -6.35 -24.72
C PHE A 23 -3.90 -7.25 -25.55
N TRP A 24 -3.20 -8.18 -24.89
CA TRP A 24 -2.24 -9.07 -25.55
C TRP A 24 -2.91 -10.16 -26.40
N GLU A 25 -4.16 -10.50 -26.09
CA GLU A 25 -4.97 -11.45 -26.85
C GLU A 25 -5.53 -10.78 -28.11
N ASN A 26 -6.10 -9.58 -27.97
CA ASN A 26 -6.71 -8.86 -29.08
C ASN A 26 -6.58 -7.34 -28.95
N LYS A 27 -5.50 -6.79 -29.54
CA LYS A 27 -5.21 -5.35 -29.57
C LYS A 27 -6.27 -4.51 -30.28
N LYS A 28 -7.06 -5.11 -31.19
CA LYS A 28 -8.10 -4.39 -31.94
C LYS A 28 -9.35 -4.19 -31.08
N GLU A 29 -9.71 -5.18 -30.29
CA GLU A 29 -10.86 -5.10 -29.38
C GLU A 29 -10.54 -4.27 -28.13
N ASN A 30 -9.30 -4.30 -27.67
CA ASN A 30 -8.83 -3.56 -26.49
C ASN A 30 -7.68 -2.59 -26.86
N PRO A 31 -7.94 -1.42 -27.47
CA PRO A 31 -6.89 -0.55 -28.01
C PRO A 31 -6.24 0.37 -26.96
N TRP A 32 -5.75 -0.19 -25.85
CA TRP A 32 -5.10 0.58 -24.76
C TRP A 32 -3.92 1.44 -25.23
N HIS A 33 -3.18 1.00 -26.25
CA HIS A 33 -2.07 1.73 -26.87
C HIS A 33 -2.46 3.06 -27.55
N ARG A 34 -3.74 3.31 -27.83
CA ARG A 34 -4.21 4.55 -28.47
C ARG A 34 -5.18 5.34 -27.60
N ILE A 35 -5.68 4.75 -26.51
CA ILE A 35 -6.79 5.33 -25.74
C ILE A 35 -6.49 6.75 -25.28
N TYR A 36 -5.28 6.99 -24.78
CA TYR A 36 -4.85 8.30 -24.32
C TYR A 36 -4.77 9.31 -25.47
N THR A 37 -4.13 8.94 -26.59
CA THR A 37 -3.99 9.80 -27.77
C THR A 37 -5.33 10.08 -28.46
N ASP A 38 -6.24 9.12 -28.45
CA ASP A 38 -7.55 9.26 -29.07
C ASP A 38 -8.44 10.19 -28.23
N ILE A 39 -8.37 10.10 -26.90
CA ILE A 39 -9.04 11.06 -25.99
C ILE A 39 -8.52 12.48 -26.24
N GLU A 40 -7.22 12.69 -26.26
CA GLU A 40 -6.66 14.04 -26.46
C GLU A 40 -7.05 14.66 -27.81
N LYS A 41 -7.15 13.83 -28.87
CA LYS A 41 -7.42 14.30 -30.25
C LYS A 41 -8.89 14.45 -30.58
N TYR A 42 -9.74 13.52 -30.14
CA TYR A 42 -11.12 13.40 -30.63
C TYR A 42 -12.18 13.75 -29.59
N TRP A 43 -11.86 13.70 -28.29
CA TRP A 43 -12.87 13.84 -27.22
C TRP A 43 -13.66 15.15 -27.28
N LYS A 44 -12.99 16.29 -27.47
CA LYS A 44 -13.67 17.60 -27.58
C LYS A 44 -14.61 17.71 -28.78
N LYS A 45 -14.39 16.90 -29.82
CA LYS A 45 -15.21 16.89 -31.03
C LYS A 45 -16.40 15.93 -30.88
N GLU A 46 -16.19 14.79 -30.22
CA GLU A 46 -17.19 13.73 -30.06
C GLU A 46 -18.10 13.96 -28.85
N HIS A 47 -17.59 14.60 -27.80
CA HIS A 47 -18.28 14.87 -26.55
C HIS A 47 -18.10 16.34 -26.11
N PRO A 48 -18.72 17.31 -26.81
CA PRO A 48 -18.53 18.74 -26.54
C PRO A 48 -19.00 19.17 -25.14
N ASP A 49 -19.93 18.44 -24.54
CA ASP A 49 -20.53 18.76 -23.24
C ASP A 49 -19.85 18.03 -22.06
N ALA A 50 -18.91 17.12 -22.32
CA ALA A 50 -18.25 16.33 -21.28
C ALA A 50 -16.89 16.93 -20.89
N ASP A 51 -16.57 16.93 -19.59
CA ASP A 51 -15.27 17.41 -19.13
C ASP A 51 -14.15 16.41 -19.50
N LEU A 52 -13.21 16.89 -20.31
CA LEU A 52 -12.01 16.15 -20.67
C LEU A 52 -11.17 15.81 -19.42
N SER A 53 -11.13 16.72 -18.44
CA SER A 53 -10.33 16.57 -17.22
C SER A 53 -10.86 15.43 -16.37
N GLU A 54 -12.19 15.37 -16.16
CA GLU A 54 -12.86 14.26 -15.50
C GLU A 54 -12.56 12.93 -16.20
N THR A 55 -12.66 12.91 -17.53
CA THR A 55 -12.41 11.69 -18.32
C THR A 55 -10.97 11.19 -18.18
N LEU A 56 -9.99 12.11 -18.17
CA LEU A 56 -8.59 11.76 -17.96
C LEU A 56 -8.31 11.26 -16.53
N LEU A 57 -9.00 11.82 -15.52
CA LEU A 57 -8.93 11.33 -14.14
C LEU A 57 -9.53 9.92 -14.01
N LEU A 58 -10.69 9.67 -14.62
CA LEU A 58 -11.31 8.34 -14.63
C LEU A 58 -10.43 7.32 -15.34
N LEU A 59 -9.81 7.69 -16.47
CA LEU A 59 -8.85 6.82 -17.14
C LEU A 59 -7.67 6.51 -16.23
N ARG A 60 -7.12 7.52 -15.55
CA ARG A 60 -6.02 7.35 -14.60
C ARG A 60 -6.39 6.38 -13.48
N ASP A 61 -7.54 6.59 -12.84
CA ASP A 61 -8.03 5.71 -11.78
C ASP A 61 -8.22 4.28 -12.31
N GLY A 62 -8.77 4.11 -13.51
CA GLY A 62 -8.92 2.81 -14.15
C GLY A 62 -7.59 2.09 -14.39
N VAL A 63 -6.56 2.80 -14.86
CA VAL A 63 -5.21 2.23 -15.06
C VAL A 63 -4.61 1.82 -13.73
N PHE A 64 -4.61 2.68 -12.71
CA PHE A 64 -4.06 2.35 -11.40
C PHE A 64 -4.82 1.21 -10.71
N ALA A 65 -6.15 1.22 -10.80
CA ALA A 65 -6.99 0.17 -10.23
C ALA A 65 -6.79 -1.18 -10.94
N SER A 66 -6.61 -1.19 -12.27
CA SER A 66 -6.29 -2.42 -13.01
C SER A 66 -4.96 -3.06 -12.57
N LEU A 67 -4.04 -2.25 -12.05
CA LEU A 67 -2.73 -2.68 -11.55
C LEU A 67 -2.75 -3.04 -10.06
N ASP A 68 -3.91 -3.02 -9.41
CA ASP A 68 -4.11 -3.18 -7.97
C ASP A 68 -3.32 -2.12 -7.15
N MET A 69 -3.34 -0.85 -7.59
CA MET A 69 -2.63 0.28 -6.96
C MET A 69 -3.52 1.52 -6.80
N GLN A 70 -4.75 1.34 -6.33
CA GLN A 70 -5.76 2.40 -6.38
C GLN A 70 -5.40 3.62 -5.52
N SER A 71 -4.76 3.41 -4.37
CA SER A 71 -4.35 4.50 -3.48
C SER A 71 -3.29 5.42 -4.10
N LEU A 72 -2.60 4.94 -5.14
CA LEU A 72 -1.51 5.63 -5.79
C LEU A 72 -1.92 6.51 -6.97
N SER A 73 -3.20 6.49 -7.37
CA SER A 73 -3.63 7.27 -8.54
C SER A 73 -3.34 8.76 -8.37
N LEU A 74 -3.61 9.36 -7.21
CA LEU A 74 -3.33 10.77 -6.96
C LEU A 74 -1.91 11.09 -6.47
N PRO A 75 -1.31 10.33 -5.52
CA PRO A 75 -0.07 10.74 -4.89
C PRO A 75 1.19 10.41 -5.69
N VAL A 76 1.15 9.69 -6.82
CA VAL A 76 2.35 9.38 -7.60
C VAL A 76 2.47 10.31 -8.81
N ASP A 77 3.64 10.93 -8.96
CA ASP A 77 3.98 11.84 -10.07
C ASP A 77 4.45 11.05 -11.29
N VAL A 78 3.58 10.20 -11.80
CA VAL A 78 3.79 9.43 -13.04
C VAL A 78 2.61 9.72 -13.96
N GLY A 79 2.89 9.99 -15.24
CA GLY A 79 1.83 10.21 -16.22
C GLY A 79 1.01 8.93 -16.45
N THR A 80 -0.30 9.06 -16.64
CA THR A 80 -1.12 7.95 -17.15
C THR A 80 -0.57 7.36 -18.47
N PRO A 81 -0.13 8.15 -19.47
CA PRO A 81 0.42 7.59 -20.70
C PRO A 81 1.75 6.88 -20.47
N GLU A 82 2.63 7.45 -19.64
CA GLU A 82 3.92 6.86 -19.28
C GLU A 82 3.72 5.48 -18.60
N LEU A 83 2.79 5.39 -17.67
CA LEU A 83 2.46 4.14 -16.98
C LEU A 83 1.89 3.10 -17.96
N LEU A 84 1.01 3.53 -18.88
CA LEU A 84 0.47 2.66 -19.92
C LEU A 84 1.56 2.17 -20.89
N GLU A 85 2.44 3.05 -21.34
CA GLU A 85 3.57 2.66 -22.22
C GLU A 85 4.46 1.62 -21.54
N MET A 86 4.75 1.81 -20.26
CA MET A 86 5.55 0.87 -19.47
C MET A 86 4.89 -0.51 -19.35
N VAL A 87 3.57 -0.55 -19.15
CA VAL A 87 2.80 -1.80 -19.10
C VAL A 87 2.78 -2.48 -20.47
N LEU A 88 2.47 -1.73 -21.54
CA LEU A 88 2.21 -2.26 -22.88
C LEU A 88 3.48 -2.59 -23.67
N ALA A 89 4.65 -2.09 -23.23
CA ALA A 89 5.95 -2.43 -23.81
C ALA A 89 6.37 -3.88 -23.52
N GLU A 90 5.79 -4.50 -22.50
CA GLU A 90 6.10 -5.87 -22.08
C GLU A 90 5.33 -6.92 -22.89
N ASP A 91 5.86 -8.14 -22.97
CA ASP A 91 5.28 -9.23 -23.76
C ASP A 91 4.01 -9.84 -23.15
N THR A 92 3.79 -9.64 -21.85
CA THR A 92 2.65 -10.21 -21.13
C THR A 92 2.10 -9.25 -20.07
N TRP A 93 0.81 -9.39 -19.76
CA TRP A 93 0.18 -8.67 -18.65
C TRP A 93 0.96 -8.78 -17.33
N LYS A 94 1.40 -9.99 -16.97
CA LYS A 94 2.10 -10.21 -15.70
C LYS A 94 3.43 -9.44 -15.65
N ALA A 95 4.17 -9.40 -16.76
CA ALA A 95 5.39 -8.62 -16.87
C ALA A 95 5.10 -7.12 -16.81
N GLY A 96 4.15 -6.63 -17.61
CA GLY A 96 3.69 -5.23 -17.60
C GLY A 96 3.27 -4.75 -16.21
N ARG A 97 2.41 -5.51 -15.54
CA ARG A 97 1.98 -5.24 -14.16
C ARG A 97 3.15 -5.18 -13.20
N ARG A 98 4.09 -6.13 -13.27
CA ARG A 98 5.27 -6.15 -12.40
C ARG A 98 6.16 -4.93 -12.63
N THR A 99 6.46 -4.58 -13.88
CA THR A 99 7.29 -3.44 -14.23
C THR A 99 6.68 -2.13 -13.72
N ALA A 100 5.39 -1.90 -14.01
CA ALA A 100 4.66 -0.71 -13.57
C ALA A 100 4.58 -0.58 -12.04
N ARG A 101 4.29 -1.68 -11.33
CA ARG A 101 4.25 -1.70 -9.86
C ARG A 101 5.60 -1.43 -9.23
N ASN A 102 6.68 -2.02 -9.77
CA ASN A 102 8.04 -1.77 -9.28
C ASN A 102 8.46 -0.30 -9.48
N HIS A 103 8.07 0.29 -10.61
CA HIS A 103 8.33 1.70 -10.87
C HIS A 103 7.59 2.60 -9.86
N CYS A 104 6.29 2.36 -9.66
CA CYS A 104 5.50 3.10 -8.67
C CYS A 104 6.03 2.93 -7.24
N ALA A 105 6.47 1.72 -6.87
CA ALA A 105 7.14 1.44 -5.61
C ALA A 105 8.40 2.29 -5.41
N SER A 106 9.24 2.39 -6.46
CA SER A 106 10.45 3.21 -6.41
C SER A 106 10.13 4.69 -6.20
N LEU A 107 9.15 5.22 -6.94
CA LEU A 107 8.69 6.59 -6.79
C LEU A 107 8.10 6.86 -5.40
N LEU A 108 7.36 5.90 -4.87
CA LEU A 108 6.78 5.96 -3.54
C LEU A 108 7.88 5.99 -2.47
N GLY A 109 8.86 5.09 -2.53
CA GLY A 109 10.01 5.07 -1.62
C GLY A 109 10.83 6.37 -1.68
N ASP A 110 11.04 6.92 -2.87
CA ASP A 110 11.70 8.23 -3.03
C ASP A 110 10.89 9.37 -2.39
N ARG A 111 9.56 9.36 -2.53
CA ARG A 111 8.68 10.36 -1.88
C ARG A 111 8.68 10.24 -0.37
N ILE A 112 8.70 9.01 0.16
CA ILE A 112 8.81 8.75 1.60
C ILE A 112 10.13 9.35 2.13
N ARG A 113 11.25 9.03 1.49
CA ARG A 113 12.59 9.56 1.85
C ARG A 113 12.68 11.08 1.76
N ARG A 114 11.94 11.72 0.84
CA ARG A 114 11.87 13.19 0.72
C ARG A 114 10.88 13.84 1.70
N GLY A 115 10.12 13.08 2.48
CA GLY A 115 9.13 13.59 3.43
C GLY A 115 7.83 14.09 2.79
N HIS A 116 7.49 13.63 1.58
CA HIS A 116 6.24 13.98 0.89
C HIS A 116 5.09 13.05 1.27
N LEU A 117 4.63 13.12 2.53
CA LEU A 117 3.79 12.08 3.15
C LEU A 117 2.28 12.41 3.23
N ASN A 118 1.86 13.61 2.84
CA ASN A 118 0.54 14.17 3.17
C ASN A 118 -0.67 13.34 2.72
N HIS A 119 -0.53 12.59 1.62
CA HIS A 119 -1.61 11.84 0.98
C HIS A 119 -1.41 10.31 1.06
N MET A 120 -0.37 9.86 1.75
CA MET A 120 -0.11 8.43 1.92
C MET A 120 -0.85 7.93 3.15
N GLU A 121 -1.65 6.88 3.01
CA GLU A 121 -2.39 6.22 4.09
C GLU A 121 -1.90 4.78 4.28
N ASP A 122 -1.76 4.35 5.54
CA ASP A 122 -1.14 3.05 5.87
C ASP A 122 -1.99 1.90 5.36
N THR A 123 -3.28 1.93 5.69
CA THR A 123 -4.27 0.94 5.25
C THR A 123 -4.35 0.87 3.73
N ALA A 124 -4.27 2.01 3.04
CA ALA A 124 -4.36 2.06 1.59
C ALA A 124 -3.11 1.44 0.92
N LEU A 125 -1.92 1.70 1.47
CA LEU A 125 -0.68 1.06 1.00
C LEU A 125 -0.66 -0.44 1.27
N GLU A 126 -1.17 -0.90 2.42
CA GLU A 126 -1.31 -2.33 2.72
C GLU A 126 -2.23 -3.01 1.70
N LEU A 127 -3.41 -2.42 1.45
CA LEU A 127 -4.39 -2.94 0.48
C LEU A 127 -3.83 -3.02 -0.94
N ASP A 128 -3.05 -2.02 -1.34
CA ASP A 128 -2.38 -1.98 -2.65
C ASP A 128 -1.16 -2.93 -2.73
N GLY A 129 -0.78 -3.60 -1.63
CA GLY A 129 0.36 -4.52 -1.59
C GLY A 129 1.73 -3.85 -1.44
N PHE A 130 1.77 -2.62 -0.93
CA PHE A 130 2.97 -1.84 -0.59
C PHE A 130 3.25 -1.80 0.92
N GLY A 131 2.69 -2.76 1.68
CA GLY A 131 2.86 -2.84 3.14
C GLY A 131 4.32 -2.88 3.62
N TYR A 132 5.25 -3.33 2.77
CA TYR A 132 6.69 -3.34 3.08
C TYR A 132 7.32 -1.95 3.17
N LEU A 133 6.63 -0.88 2.74
CA LEU A 133 7.09 0.51 2.87
C LEU A 133 6.56 1.20 4.13
N LEU A 134 5.72 0.51 4.92
CA LEU A 134 5.09 1.11 6.09
C LEU A 134 6.09 1.54 7.16
N ASP A 135 7.13 0.75 7.39
CA ASP A 135 8.13 1.09 8.41
C ASP A 135 8.87 2.37 8.05
N GLU A 136 9.33 2.49 6.81
CA GLU A 136 9.96 3.72 6.28
C GLU A 136 8.98 4.91 6.33
N LEU A 137 7.69 4.69 6.02
CA LEU A 137 6.66 5.71 6.07
C LEU A 137 6.42 6.21 7.51
N ARG A 138 6.31 5.29 8.47
CA ARG A 138 6.10 5.60 9.89
C ARG A 138 7.29 6.36 10.46
N GLU A 139 8.50 5.92 10.16
CA GLU A 139 9.73 6.62 10.54
C GLU A 139 9.76 8.05 9.97
N ALA A 140 9.49 8.20 8.66
CA ALA A 140 9.47 9.50 8.02
C ALA A 140 8.38 10.43 8.61
N ARG A 141 7.21 9.89 8.98
CA ARG A 141 6.14 10.65 9.65
C ARG A 141 6.55 11.09 11.06
N LEU A 142 7.18 10.21 11.83
CA LEU A 142 7.69 10.53 13.16
C LEU A 142 8.71 11.66 13.09
N GLU A 143 9.66 11.58 12.17
CA GLU A 143 10.63 12.66 11.95
C GLU A 143 9.95 13.97 11.53
N GLN A 144 9.00 13.91 10.62
CA GLN A 144 8.27 15.09 10.16
C GLN A 144 7.49 15.73 11.31
N TYR A 145 6.91 14.93 12.20
CA TYR A 145 6.17 15.38 13.35
C TYR A 145 7.09 16.01 14.41
N ARG A 146 8.25 15.40 14.71
CA ARG A 146 9.31 15.99 15.55
C ARG A 146 9.77 17.35 15.04
N LYS A 147 9.93 17.50 13.73
CA LYS A 147 10.29 18.78 13.07
C LYS A 147 9.14 19.79 13.04
N ALA A 148 7.91 19.37 13.36
CA ALA A 148 6.71 20.19 13.32
C ALA A 148 6.38 20.84 14.68
N GLU A 149 7.29 20.79 15.65
CA GLU A 149 7.15 21.49 16.93
C GLU A 149 6.83 23.00 16.71
N PRO A 150 5.88 23.58 17.46
CA PRO A 150 5.56 25.00 17.38
C PRO A 150 6.77 25.90 17.62
N ASP A 151 6.97 26.89 16.74
CA ASP A 151 8.06 27.87 16.88
C ASP A 151 7.64 28.97 17.86
N VAL A 152 8.28 29.05 19.03
CA VAL A 152 7.94 30.01 20.09
C VAL A 152 8.83 31.26 19.98
N LYS A 153 8.23 32.39 19.59
CA LYS A 153 8.92 33.68 19.51
C LYS A 153 8.21 34.76 20.31
N ARG A 154 8.96 35.39 21.23
CA ARG A 154 8.49 36.47 22.11
C ARG A 154 7.23 36.04 22.87
N LYS A 155 6.07 36.59 22.50
CA LYS A 155 4.76 36.37 23.15
C LYS A 155 3.90 35.32 22.47
N TYR A 156 4.29 34.81 21.30
CA TYR A 156 3.45 33.94 20.49
C TYR A 156 4.17 32.64 20.10
N ALA A 157 3.39 31.56 20.06
CA ALA A 157 3.76 30.29 19.45
C ALA A 157 3.13 30.19 18.06
N TYR A 158 3.94 29.92 17.04
CA TYR A 158 3.51 29.83 15.64
C TYR A 158 3.23 28.37 15.27
N LEU A 159 2.00 28.09 14.83
CA LEU A 159 1.52 26.72 14.56
C LEU A 159 1.70 26.29 13.10
N LYS A 160 2.34 27.14 12.29
CA LYS A 160 2.63 26.86 10.87
C LYS A 160 3.37 25.52 10.64
N PRO A 161 4.32 25.10 11.49
CA PRO A 161 4.94 23.78 11.34
C PRO A 161 3.91 22.63 11.48
N LEU A 162 3.06 22.65 12.52
CA LEU A 162 1.98 21.68 12.72
C LEU A 162 0.94 21.68 11.59
N LEU A 163 0.58 22.85 11.06
CA LEU A 163 -0.37 22.95 9.93
C LEU A 163 0.16 22.29 8.65
N ARG A 164 1.48 22.19 8.48
CA ARG A 164 2.12 21.59 7.31
C ARG A 164 2.20 20.07 7.40
N SER A 165 2.30 19.50 8.60
CA SER A 165 2.35 18.04 8.80
C SER A 165 0.94 17.44 8.89
N ARG A 166 0.79 16.20 8.42
CA ARG A 166 -0.48 15.46 8.49
C ARG A 166 -0.93 15.26 9.94
N GLU A 167 -0.03 14.76 10.79
CA GLU A 167 -0.34 14.50 12.20
C GLU A 167 -0.54 15.80 12.99
N GLY A 168 0.21 16.86 12.68
CA GLY A 168 -0.02 18.18 13.28
C GLY A 168 -1.40 18.74 12.93
N ARG A 169 -1.86 18.63 11.68
CA ARG A 169 -3.25 18.99 11.31
C ARG A 169 -4.28 18.14 12.03
N ARG A 170 -3.99 16.87 12.33
CA ARG A 170 -4.90 16.00 13.08
C ARG A 170 -5.00 16.44 14.54
N LEU A 171 -3.87 16.75 15.17
CA LEU A 171 -3.80 17.29 16.53
C LEU A 171 -4.53 18.63 16.67
N LEU A 172 -4.27 19.58 15.77
CA LEU A 172 -4.91 20.89 15.83
C LEU A 172 -6.45 20.77 15.70
N ARG A 173 -6.92 19.84 14.87
CA ARG A 173 -8.35 19.54 14.74
C ARG A 173 -8.95 18.90 16.00
N SER A 174 -8.25 17.98 16.67
CA SER A 174 -8.77 17.37 17.91
C SER A 174 -8.89 18.38 19.05
N LEU A 175 -8.01 19.39 19.08
CA LEU A 175 -8.05 20.49 20.04
C LEU A 175 -8.91 21.69 19.59
N SER A 176 -9.58 21.59 18.43
CA SER A 176 -10.38 22.68 17.86
C SER A 176 -9.61 24.00 17.69
N ILE A 177 -8.31 23.93 17.41
CA ILE A 177 -7.45 25.09 17.15
C ILE A 177 -7.48 25.38 15.66
N THR A 178 -7.91 26.58 15.29
CA THR A 178 -7.99 27.04 13.89
C THR A 178 -7.04 28.20 13.60
N GLU A 179 -6.48 28.80 14.65
CA GLU A 179 -5.59 29.93 14.56
C GLU A 179 -4.17 29.53 14.11
N GLU A 180 -3.47 30.42 13.41
CA GLU A 180 -2.07 30.18 13.01
C GLU A 180 -1.06 30.46 14.13
N ARG A 181 -1.51 31.10 15.22
CA ARG A 181 -0.69 31.46 16.37
C ARG A 181 -1.49 31.45 17.67
N LEU A 182 -0.83 31.09 18.76
CA LEU A 182 -1.36 31.17 20.12
C LEU A 182 -0.46 32.04 20.99
N GLU A 183 -1.00 32.59 22.07
CA GLU A 183 -0.19 33.25 23.09
C GLU A 183 0.61 32.22 23.88
N LYS A 184 1.90 32.49 24.08
CA LYS A 184 2.84 31.55 24.73
C LYS A 184 2.41 31.20 26.16
N ASP A 185 1.88 32.17 26.90
CA ASP A 185 1.53 31.99 28.31
C ASP A 185 0.04 31.61 28.49
N SER A 186 -0.65 31.26 27.40
CA SER A 186 -2.04 30.84 27.46
C SER A 186 -2.19 29.37 27.83
N GLN A 187 -3.22 29.04 28.61
CA GLN A 187 -3.57 27.66 28.94
C GLN A 187 -3.76 26.79 27.69
N ARG A 188 -4.32 27.35 26.61
CA ARG A 188 -4.48 26.65 25.32
C ARG A 188 -3.15 26.21 24.70
N PHE A 189 -2.08 27.00 24.89
CA PHE A 189 -0.76 26.61 24.41
C PHE A 189 -0.15 25.50 25.26
N GLU A 190 -0.34 25.54 26.57
CA GLU A 190 0.09 24.46 27.47
C GLU A 190 -0.60 23.13 27.14
N GLU A 191 -1.94 23.16 26.95
CA GLU A 191 -2.73 21.99 26.52
C GLU A 191 -2.26 21.45 25.16
N LEU A 192 -1.95 22.33 24.21
CA LEU A 192 -1.40 21.94 22.91
C LEU A 192 -0.05 21.25 23.05
N MET A 193 0.86 21.78 23.88
CA MET A 193 2.19 21.19 24.04
C MET A 193 2.13 19.84 24.75
N GLN A 194 1.28 19.69 25.78
CA GLN A 194 1.05 18.39 26.42
C GLN A 194 0.50 17.36 25.43
N ALA A 195 -0.47 17.75 24.60
CA ALA A 195 -1.04 16.86 23.60
C ALA A 195 -0.05 16.55 22.46
N TYR A 196 0.82 17.51 22.10
CA TYR A 196 1.90 17.30 21.14
C TYR A 196 2.90 16.25 21.64
N GLU A 197 3.36 16.39 22.88
CA GLU A 197 4.27 15.43 23.53
C GLU A 197 3.64 14.05 23.67
N HIS A 198 2.37 13.97 24.08
CA HIS A 198 1.65 12.71 24.17
C HIS A 198 1.56 12.02 22.81
N ALA A 199 1.14 12.74 21.76
CA ALA A 199 1.06 12.19 20.42
C ALA A 199 2.44 11.76 19.87
N LEU A 200 3.51 12.47 20.24
CA LEU A 200 4.87 12.07 19.86
C LEU A 200 5.25 10.73 20.52
N VAL A 201 4.97 10.58 21.82
CA VAL A 201 5.21 9.33 22.54
C VAL A 201 4.38 8.19 21.96
N ASP A 202 3.10 8.41 21.68
CA ASP A 202 2.23 7.40 21.06
C ASP A 202 2.82 6.92 19.73
N MET A 203 3.28 7.83 18.87
CA MET A 203 3.92 7.48 17.60
C MET A 203 5.22 6.69 17.79
N GLU A 204 6.01 6.99 18.82
CA GLU A 204 7.24 6.26 19.16
C GLU A 204 6.94 4.86 19.73
N VAL A 205 5.90 4.75 20.55
CA VAL A 205 5.43 3.46 21.10
C VAL A 205 4.81 2.60 20.00
N ASP A 206 4.00 3.15 19.12
CA ASP A 206 3.45 2.43 17.96
C ASP A 206 4.57 1.93 17.04
N PHE A 207 5.59 2.75 16.80
CA PHE A 207 6.76 2.36 16.03
C PHE A 207 7.55 1.22 16.72
N THR A 208 7.88 1.38 18.00
CA THR A 208 8.65 0.36 18.76
C THR A 208 7.87 -0.92 19.00
N SER A 209 6.57 -0.85 19.26
CA SER A 209 5.69 -2.03 19.40
C SER A 209 5.49 -2.75 18.07
N SER A 210 5.46 -2.04 16.94
CA SER A 210 5.49 -2.67 15.61
C SER A 210 6.84 -3.33 15.27
N GLN A 211 7.93 -2.98 15.97
CA GLN A 211 9.22 -3.67 15.89
C GLN A 211 9.33 -4.88 16.82
N VAL A 212 8.40 -5.05 17.77
CA VAL A 212 8.41 -6.19 18.70
C VAL A 212 7.77 -7.39 17.99
N PHE A 213 8.67 -8.17 17.40
CA PHE A 213 8.50 -9.39 16.60
C PHE A 213 8.21 -9.16 15.12
N PRO A 214 9.10 -9.58 14.21
CA PRO A 214 8.62 -9.91 12.88
C PRO A 214 7.60 -11.04 13.08
N ASP A 215 6.32 -10.77 12.80
CA ASP A 215 5.42 -11.85 12.38
C ASP A 215 6.19 -12.61 11.32
N SER A 216 6.51 -13.87 11.63
CA SER A 216 7.30 -14.78 10.81
C SER A 216 6.96 -14.53 9.35
N THR A 217 7.85 -13.83 8.64
CA THR A 217 7.77 -13.45 7.23
C THR A 217 6.39 -13.66 6.61
N ARG A 218 5.56 -12.61 6.46
CA ARG A 218 4.48 -12.67 5.47
C ARG A 218 5.13 -12.92 4.10
N GLN A 219 5.24 -14.18 3.72
CA GLN A 219 5.70 -14.57 2.40
C GLN A 219 4.66 -14.07 1.42
N VAL A 220 4.97 -12.95 0.78
CA VAL A 220 4.22 -12.50 -0.37
C VAL A 220 4.82 -13.22 -1.57
N THR A 221 4.00 -13.91 -2.32
CA THR A 221 4.45 -14.50 -3.60
C THR A 221 4.99 -13.38 -4.50
N LEU A 222 5.88 -13.70 -5.45
CA LEU A 222 6.37 -12.76 -6.48
C LEU A 222 5.25 -12.04 -7.28
N ASN A 223 3.98 -12.44 -7.10
CA ASN A 223 2.79 -11.90 -7.74
C ASN A 223 1.92 -11.03 -6.82
N GLY A 224 2.28 -10.84 -5.54
CA GLY A 224 1.58 -9.95 -4.61
C GLY A 224 0.40 -10.56 -3.87
N LYS A 225 0.21 -11.88 -3.88
CA LYS A 225 -0.80 -12.54 -3.03
C LYS A 225 -0.19 -12.92 -1.68
N ALA A 226 -0.89 -12.59 -0.60
CA ALA A 226 -0.57 -13.07 0.74
C ALA A 226 -0.73 -14.59 0.80
N VAL A 227 0.28 -15.29 1.33
CA VAL A 227 0.15 -16.70 1.69
C VAL A 227 -0.56 -16.73 3.03
N GLU A 228 -1.78 -17.25 3.08
CA GLU A 228 -2.49 -17.48 4.34
C GLU A 228 -1.76 -18.57 5.11
N ASN A 229 -1.31 -18.25 6.33
CA ASN A 229 -0.76 -19.24 7.25
C ASN A 229 -1.93 -20.03 7.83
N ASP A 230 -2.22 -21.19 7.24
CA ASP A 230 -3.05 -22.24 7.85
C ASP A 230 -2.28 -22.85 9.04
N SER A 231 -2.21 -22.12 10.14
CA SER A 231 -1.74 -22.64 11.41
C SER A 231 -2.59 -22.09 12.54
N GLU A 232 -3.79 -22.67 12.69
CA GLU A 232 -4.39 -23.05 13.97
C GLU A 232 -5.84 -23.53 13.73
N GLN A 233 -5.98 -24.83 13.42
CA GLN A 233 -7.14 -25.62 13.85
C GLN A 233 -6.73 -27.10 13.81
N GLU A 234 -6.04 -27.53 14.87
CA GLU A 234 -5.91 -28.94 15.17
C GLU A 234 -7.29 -29.55 15.48
N HIS A 235 -7.60 -30.59 14.69
CA HIS A 235 -8.40 -31.76 15.02
C HIS A 235 -9.90 -31.58 15.33
N VAL A 236 -10.74 -32.25 14.53
CA VAL A 236 -11.44 -33.49 14.92
C VAL A 236 -12.22 -34.09 13.74
N ARG A 237 -11.81 -35.32 13.38
CA ARG A 237 -12.58 -36.49 12.90
C ARG A 237 -12.88 -36.75 11.40
N LEU A 238 -12.23 -37.85 10.99
CA LEU A 238 -12.77 -39.05 10.34
C LEU A 238 -12.73 -39.15 8.80
N ARG A 239 -11.56 -39.63 8.36
CA ARG A 239 -11.35 -40.45 7.15
C ARG A 239 -12.38 -41.59 7.06
N THR A 240 -12.97 -41.77 5.87
CA THR A 240 -13.32 -43.10 5.39
C THR A 240 -12.81 -43.34 3.96
N LYS A 241 -11.71 -44.10 3.91
CA LYS A 241 -11.29 -45.10 2.92
C LYS A 241 -11.26 -44.77 1.41
N GLY A 242 -10.03 -44.74 0.90
CA GLY A 242 -9.62 -45.29 -0.39
C GLY A 242 -8.09 -45.47 -0.39
N LYS A 243 -7.59 -46.70 -0.27
CA LYS A 243 -6.16 -47.03 -0.26
C LYS A 243 -5.65 -47.33 -1.68
N SER A 244 -4.32 -47.16 -1.82
CA SER A 244 -3.38 -47.62 -2.86
C SER A 244 -3.22 -46.65 -4.05
N LYS A 245 -2.02 -46.32 -4.53
CA LYS A 245 -0.70 -46.97 -4.50
C LYS A 245 0.38 -45.88 -4.69
N GLY A 246 1.51 -45.98 -3.98
CA GLY A 246 2.66 -45.08 -4.13
C GLY A 246 3.27 -44.73 -2.78
N GLU A 247 4.12 -45.62 -2.27
CA GLU A 247 4.87 -45.43 -1.02
C GLU A 247 5.79 -44.22 -1.13
N GLN A 248 5.73 -43.33 -0.15
CA GLN A 248 6.65 -42.21 0.02
C GLN A 248 7.50 -42.52 1.25
N GLU A 249 8.83 -42.58 1.06
CA GLU A 249 9.82 -42.92 2.09
C GLU A 249 9.76 -41.95 3.27
N ARG A 250 10.04 -42.46 4.48
CA ARG A 250 10.00 -41.69 5.73
C ARG A 250 11.23 -40.78 5.84
N LEU A 251 10.99 -39.47 5.89
CA LEU A 251 11.93 -38.39 6.26
C LEU A 251 12.34 -38.47 7.75
N THR A 252 12.88 -39.59 8.21
CA THR A 252 13.33 -39.77 9.62
C THR A 252 14.78 -40.20 9.76
N GLU A 253 15.62 -40.00 8.74
CA GLU A 253 17.07 -40.30 8.83
C GLU A 253 17.91 -39.17 9.43
N PHE A 254 17.35 -38.00 9.68
CA PHE A 254 18.06 -36.87 10.28
C PHE A 254 17.17 -36.26 11.38
N LEU A 255 17.74 -36.00 12.56
CA LEU A 255 17.13 -35.52 13.82
C LEU A 255 16.79 -36.68 14.78
N ASP A 256 17.82 -37.36 15.29
CA ASP A 256 18.34 -37.25 16.68
C ASP A 256 17.75 -38.40 17.54
N GLU A 257 18.44 -39.07 18.47
CA GLU A 257 19.35 -38.55 19.47
C GLU A 257 20.46 -39.56 19.83
N SER A 258 21.66 -39.02 19.98
CA SER A 258 22.67 -39.55 20.86
C SER A 258 22.19 -39.54 22.31
N GLU A 259 21.92 -40.70 22.90
CA GLU A 259 22.34 -40.98 24.28
C GLU A 259 22.43 -42.49 24.53
N SER A 260 23.67 -42.96 24.60
CA SER A 260 24.02 -44.26 25.15
C SER A 260 23.81 -44.27 26.65
N ALA A 261 23.02 -45.22 27.20
CA ALA A 261 23.44 -46.04 28.34
C ALA A 261 22.38 -47.08 28.78
N LYS A 262 22.80 -48.34 28.68
CA LYS A 262 22.65 -49.43 29.67
C LYS A 262 21.26 -50.05 29.89
N GLY A 263 21.13 -51.26 29.34
CA GLY A 263 21.35 -52.47 30.15
C GLY A 263 20.13 -53.31 30.51
N GLY A 264 20.11 -54.55 29.97
CA GLY A 264 19.35 -55.71 30.48
C GLY A 264 17.89 -55.75 29.99
N THR A 265 17.35 -56.85 29.46
CA THR A 265 17.68 -58.27 29.65
C THR A 265 16.88 -59.04 28.58
N GLU A 266 17.54 -59.85 27.76
CA GLU A 266 16.91 -60.99 27.09
C GLU A 266 17.17 -62.23 27.96
N GLY A 267 16.11 -63.00 28.21
CA GLY A 267 16.21 -64.37 28.71
C GLY A 267 15.97 -65.34 27.56
N SER A 268 17.04 -66.00 27.12
CA SER A 268 17.08 -67.39 26.68
C SER A 268 18.52 -67.89 26.80
#